data_AF-A0A7S4CAJ1-F1
#
_entry.id   AF-A0A7S4CAJ1-F1
#
_cell.length_a   1.000
_cell.length_b   1.000
_cell.length_c   1.000
_cell.angle_alpha   90.00
_cell.angle_beta   90.00
_cell.angle_gamma   90.00
#
_symmetry.space_group_name_H-M   'P 1'
#
loop_
_entity.id
_entity.type
_entity.pdbx_description
1 polymer ?
#
loop_
_entity_poly.entity_id
_entity_poly.type
_entity_poly.pdbx_seq_one_letter_code
_entity_poly.pdbx_strand_id
1 'polypeptide(L)'
;TREAESLIPVDQRPDGIYFRPKVVYNRRTNRYVLWYNFIKNESPVGGRSSVEAVAVADAPTGPFRIVNGNVSLLEPRAGDFDVFVDDDAAATAYLIYTAYSCSAGAHGDNCRTQLIQVLSEDYLRPLATSAA
;
A
#
# COMPACT_ATOMS: atom_id res chain seq x y z
N THR A 1 1.90 -28.10 4.63
CA THR A 1 2.06 -27.69 3.22
C THR A 1 2.24 -26.19 3.19
N ARG A 2 3.21 -25.66 2.43
CA ARG A 2 3.58 -24.22 2.41
C ARG A 2 2.44 -23.26 2.04
N GLU A 3 1.32 -23.78 1.54
CA GLU A 3 0.14 -22.97 1.22
C GLU A 3 -0.58 -22.43 2.46
N ALA A 4 -0.49 -23.10 3.61
CA ALA A 4 -1.11 -22.64 4.85
C ALA A 4 -0.39 -21.45 5.52
N GLU A 5 0.76 -21.02 4.97
CA GLU A 5 1.62 -19.97 5.54
C GLU A 5 1.59 -18.67 4.72
N SER A 6 0.87 -18.62 3.59
CA SER A 6 0.79 -17.42 2.76
C SER A 6 -0.42 -16.56 3.13
N LEU A 7 -0.20 -15.26 3.36
CA LEU A 7 -1.28 -14.32 3.64
C LEU A 7 -2.26 -14.21 2.47
N ILE A 8 -1.78 -14.28 1.22
CA ILE A 8 -2.60 -14.29 0.01
C ILE A 8 -2.46 -15.68 -0.63
N PRO A 9 -3.55 -16.38 -0.96
CA PRO A 9 -3.49 -17.68 -1.63
C PRO A 9 -2.60 -17.64 -2.88
N VAL A 10 -1.80 -18.69 -3.06
CA VAL A 10 -0.76 -18.75 -4.11
C VAL A 10 -1.34 -18.65 -5.51
N ASP A 11 -2.53 -19.18 -5.72
CA ASP A 11 -3.30 -19.15 -6.96
C ASP A 11 -4.01 -17.81 -7.22
N GLN A 12 -4.08 -16.92 -6.22
CA GLN A 12 -4.77 -15.63 -6.29
C GLN A 12 -3.82 -14.43 -6.28
N ARG A 13 -2.53 -14.63 -6.04
CA ARG A 13 -1.54 -13.55 -5.98
C ARG A 13 -0.87 -13.34 -7.36
N PRO A 14 -0.68 -12.09 -7.81
CA PRO A 14 0.11 -11.80 -9.00
C PRO A 14 1.57 -12.28 -8.88
N ASP A 15 2.19 -12.60 -10.01
CA ASP A 15 3.62 -12.92 -10.04
C ASP A 15 4.47 -11.66 -9.79
N GLY A 16 5.37 -11.74 -8.81
CA GLY A 16 6.23 -10.64 -8.45
C GLY A 16 7.04 -10.88 -7.19
N ILE A 17 7.82 -9.86 -6.81
CA ILE A 17 8.58 -9.80 -5.57
C ILE A 17 7.85 -8.86 -4.62
N TYR A 18 7.45 -9.39 -3.46
CA TYR A 18 6.61 -8.70 -2.49
C TYR A 18 7.45 -8.11 -1.36
N PHE A 19 7.14 -6.89 -0.95
CA PHE A 19 7.88 -6.14 0.06
C PHE A 19 6.93 -5.53 1.10
N ARG A 20 7.49 -5.29 2.28
CA ARG A 20 6.91 -4.46 3.36
C ARG A 20 5.42 -4.71 3.67
N PRO A 21 4.93 -5.95 3.84
CA PRO A 21 3.55 -6.17 4.23
C PRO A 21 3.23 -5.42 5.54
N LYS A 22 2.04 -4.80 5.61
CA LYS A 22 1.47 -4.15 6.79
C LYS A 22 0.04 -4.62 6.95
N VAL A 23 -0.30 -5.20 8.10
CA VAL A 23 -1.67 -5.61 8.43
C VAL A 23 -2.18 -4.68 9.51
N VAL A 24 -3.31 -4.02 9.25
CA VAL A 24 -4.02 -3.17 10.21
C VAL A 24 -5.47 -3.64 10.35
N TYR A 25 -6.06 -3.50 11.54
CA TYR A 25 -7.47 -3.84 11.76
C TYR A 25 -8.35 -2.60 11.59
N ASN A 26 -9.33 -2.68 10.70
CA ASN A 26 -10.34 -1.65 10.54
C ASN A 26 -11.57 -1.99 11.40
N ARG A 27 -11.75 -1.25 12.50
CA ARG A 27 -12.86 -1.46 13.45
C ARG A 27 -14.24 -1.18 12.85
N ARG A 28 -14.31 -0.38 11.79
CA ARG A 28 -15.57 0.01 11.15
C ARG A 28 -16.12 -1.08 10.25
N THR A 29 -15.24 -1.75 9.50
CA THR A 29 -15.60 -2.84 8.59
C THR A 29 -15.46 -4.22 9.23
N ASN A 30 -14.83 -4.30 10.42
CA ASN A 30 -14.42 -5.54 11.08
C ASN A 30 -13.54 -6.42 10.18
N ARG A 31 -12.62 -5.80 9.44
CA ARG A 31 -11.70 -6.48 8.53
C ARG A 31 -10.26 -6.17 8.87
N TYR A 32 -9.41 -7.15 8.63
CA TYR A 32 -7.97 -6.93 8.51
C TYR A 32 -7.66 -6.45 7.11
N VAL A 33 -6.90 -5.37 7.00
CA VAL A 33 -6.46 -4.76 5.75
C VAL A 33 -4.96 -4.94 5.63
N LEU A 34 -4.54 -5.64 4.58
CA LEU A 34 -3.14 -5.87 4.22
C LEU A 34 -2.75 -4.89 3.13
N TRP A 35 -1.79 -4.01 3.42
CA TRP A 35 -1.07 -3.24 2.42
C TRP A 35 0.28 -3.88 2.12
N TYR A 36 0.67 -3.88 0.86
CA TYR A 36 1.98 -4.35 0.41
C TYR A 36 2.39 -3.62 -0.86
N ASN A 37 3.69 -3.49 -1.07
CA ASN A 37 4.22 -3.05 -2.36
C ASN A 37 4.91 -4.24 -3.03
N PHE A 38 4.81 -4.34 -4.34
CA PHE A 38 5.42 -5.44 -5.08
C PHE A 38 5.97 -4.99 -6.42
N ILE A 39 7.03 -5.66 -6.86
CA ILE A 39 7.62 -5.50 -8.19
C ILE A 39 7.05 -6.62 -9.05
N LYS A 40 6.27 -6.26 -10.07
CA LYS A 40 5.73 -7.21 -11.05
C LYS A 40 6.87 -7.83 -11.86
N ASN A 41 6.83 -9.14 -12.09
CA ASN A 41 7.88 -9.85 -12.85
C ASN A 41 8.00 -9.39 -14.32
N GLU A 42 6.93 -8.85 -14.89
CA GLU A 42 6.89 -8.27 -16.25
C GLU A 42 7.53 -6.87 -16.36
N SER A 43 7.97 -6.28 -15.24
CA SER A 43 8.70 -5.02 -15.26
C SER A 43 10.12 -5.24 -15.79
N PRO A 44 10.58 -4.50 -16.82
CA PRO A 44 11.93 -4.68 -17.36
C PRO A 44 12.97 -4.57 -16.24
N VAL A 45 14.05 -5.35 -16.32
CA VAL A 45 15.18 -5.27 -15.39
C VAL A 45 15.67 -3.81 -15.32
N GLY A 46 15.36 -3.11 -14.22
CA GLY A 46 15.61 -1.67 -14.05
C GLY A 46 14.36 -0.78 -13.90
N GLY A 47 13.15 -1.31 -14.09
CA GLY A 47 11.86 -0.66 -13.82
C GLY A 47 11.58 -0.59 -12.33
N ARG A 48 12.22 0.37 -11.65
CA ARG A 48 12.27 0.58 -10.18
C ARG A 48 10.97 1.00 -9.49
N SER A 49 9.82 0.93 -10.16
CA SER A 49 8.56 1.34 -9.55
C SER A 49 7.85 0.13 -8.98
N SER A 50 7.76 0.05 -7.65
CA SER A 50 6.82 -0.86 -7.00
C SER A 50 5.40 -0.40 -7.26
N VAL A 51 4.46 -1.33 -7.15
CA VAL A 51 3.03 -1.05 -7.15
C VAL A 51 2.50 -1.33 -5.76
N GLU A 52 1.74 -0.39 -5.20
CA GLU A 52 1.03 -0.56 -3.95
C GLU A 52 -0.29 -1.28 -4.19
N ALA A 53 -0.57 -2.25 -3.33
CA ALA A 53 -1.76 -3.08 -3.41
C ALA A 53 -2.35 -3.31 -2.01
N VAL A 54 -3.66 -3.55 -1.99
CA VAL A 54 -4.43 -3.75 -0.79
C VAL A 54 -5.32 -4.99 -0.90
N ALA A 55 -5.37 -5.75 0.19
CA ALA A 55 -6.17 -6.95 0.33
C ALA A 55 -6.89 -6.95 1.70
N VAL A 56 -7.96 -7.74 1.83
CA VAL A 56 -8.74 -7.83 3.07
C VAL A 56 -8.95 -9.27 3.53
N ALA A 57 -9.06 -9.48 4.84
CA ALA A 57 -9.35 -10.76 5.47
C ALA A 57 -10.27 -10.61 6.70
N ASP A 58 -10.92 -11.71 7.07
CA ASP A 58 -11.67 -11.83 8.33
C ASP A 58 -10.79 -12.16 9.54
N ALA A 59 -9.59 -12.70 9.30
CA ALA A 59 -8.62 -13.08 10.33
C ALA A 59 -7.27 -12.38 10.12
N PRO A 60 -6.48 -12.14 11.19
CA PRO A 60 -5.21 -11.42 11.09
C PRO A 60 -4.18 -12.14 10.22
N THR A 61 -4.31 -13.46 10.09
CA THR A 61 -3.42 -14.33 9.30
C THR A 61 -3.97 -14.68 7.92
N GLY A 62 -5.09 -14.08 7.51
CA GLY A 62 -5.72 -14.37 6.22
C GLY A 62 -6.69 -15.56 6.23
N PRO A 63 -7.02 -16.13 5.05
CA PRO A 63 -6.52 -15.72 3.74
C PRO A 63 -7.02 -14.32 3.35
N PHE A 64 -6.13 -13.51 2.80
CA PHE A 64 -6.42 -12.18 2.29
C PHE A 64 -6.85 -12.27 0.82
N ARG A 65 -7.92 -11.56 0.49
CA ARG A 65 -8.42 -11.38 -0.88
C ARG A 65 -8.03 -9.99 -1.38
N ILE A 66 -7.33 -9.92 -2.51
CA ILE A 66 -6.95 -8.65 -3.13
C ILE A 66 -8.23 -7.86 -3.50
N VAL A 67 -8.26 -6.60 -3.09
CA VAL A 67 -9.35 -5.66 -3.43
C VAL A 67 -8.88 -4.66 -4.50
N ASN A 68 -7.63 -4.23 -4.42
CA ASN A 68 -7.01 -3.42 -5.46
C ASN A 68 -5.53 -3.78 -5.59
N GLY A 69 -5.12 -4.24 -6.77
CA GLY A 69 -3.74 -4.63 -7.09
C GLY A 69 -2.87 -3.50 -7.65
N ASN A 70 -3.42 -2.29 -7.78
CA ASN A 70 -2.73 -1.10 -8.29
C ASN A 70 -3.38 0.17 -7.73
N VAL A 71 -3.05 0.50 -6.49
CA VAL A 71 -3.62 1.65 -5.79
C VAL A 71 -3.05 2.95 -6.36
N SER A 72 -3.92 3.89 -6.73
CA SER A 72 -3.51 5.22 -7.17
C SER A 72 -3.04 6.07 -5.99
N LEU A 73 -1.78 6.48 -6.02
CA LEU A 73 -1.17 7.39 -5.05
C LEU A 73 -1.15 8.82 -5.59
N LEU A 74 -0.90 9.80 -4.71
CA LEU A 74 -0.66 11.19 -5.12
C LEU A 74 0.56 11.30 -6.03
N GLU A 75 1.67 10.66 -5.64
CA GLU A 75 2.86 10.51 -6.48
C GLU A 75 3.02 9.04 -6.88
N PRO A 76 2.91 8.71 -8.18
CA PRO A 76 2.83 7.32 -8.65
C PRO A 76 4.17 6.57 -8.59
N ARG A 77 5.28 7.27 -8.43
CA ARG A 77 6.60 6.64 -8.25
C ARG A 77 6.87 6.48 -6.76
N ALA A 78 6.27 5.46 -6.16
CA ALA A 78 6.50 5.12 -4.77
C ALA A 78 7.64 4.09 -4.60
N GLY A 79 8.15 4.02 -3.38
CA GLY A 79 9.11 3.01 -2.93
C GLY A 79 8.70 2.46 -1.58
N ASP A 80 9.62 2.53 -0.63
CA ASP A 80 9.36 2.07 0.73
C ASP A 80 8.19 2.82 1.38
N PHE A 81 7.33 2.07 2.06
CA PHE A 81 6.15 2.60 2.73
C PHE A 81 5.89 1.96 4.10
N ASP A 82 5.01 2.61 4.87
CA ASP A 82 4.38 2.13 6.09
C ASP A 82 2.90 2.58 6.18
N VAL A 83 2.12 1.94 7.04
CA VAL A 83 0.73 2.32 7.36
C VAL A 83 0.64 2.61 8.85
N PHE A 84 0.15 3.80 9.19
CA PHE A 84 -0.09 4.21 10.58
C PHE A 84 -1.59 4.39 10.80
N VAL A 85 -2.12 3.84 11.90
CA VAL A 85 -3.50 4.08 12.34
C VAL A 85 -3.42 4.85 13.64
N ASP A 86 -4.01 6.04 13.64
CA ASP A 86 -4.04 6.93 14.80
C ASP A 86 -4.94 6.40 15.91
N ASP A 87 -4.76 6.91 17.12
CA ASP A 87 -5.58 6.56 18.28
C ASP A 87 -6.78 7.50 18.50
N ASP A 88 -7.04 8.39 17.53
CA ASP A 88 -8.20 9.26 17.50
C ASP A 88 -9.53 8.47 17.43
N ALA A 89 -10.63 9.15 17.75
CA ALA A 89 -11.95 8.52 17.77
C ALA A 89 -12.37 7.95 16.40
N ALA A 90 -11.86 8.53 15.31
CA ALA A 90 -12.14 8.08 13.95
C ALA A 90 -11.26 6.90 13.50
N ALA A 91 -10.20 6.57 14.26
CA ALA A 91 -9.13 5.68 13.84
C ALA A 91 -8.58 6.06 12.45
N THR A 92 -8.20 7.32 12.28
CA THR A 92 -7.68 7.87 11.03
C THR A 92 -6.42 7.10 10.63
N ALA A 93 -6.39 6.59 9.41
CA ALA A 93 -5.25 5.86 8.89
C ALA A 93 -4.48 6.67 7.85
N TYR A 94 -3.17 6.46 7.79
CA TYR A 94 -2.25 7.16 6.92
C TYR A 94 -1.37 6.17 6.17
N LEU A 95 -1.16 6.42 4.88
CA LEU A 95 -0.10 5.81 4.09
C LEU A 95 1.10 6.76 4.10
N ILE A 96 2.23 6.27 4.58
CA ILE A 96 3.49 7.01 4.65
C ILE A 96 4.44 6.36 3.65
N TYR A 97 4.89 7.07 2.62
CA TYR A 97 5.72 6.47 1.57
C TYR A 97 6.77 7.41 0.99
N THR A 98 7.83 6.81 0.49
CA THR A 98 8.86 7.50 -0.28
C THR A 98 8.37 7.75 -1.70
N ALA A 99 8.28 9.00 -2.12
CA ALA A 99 8.02 9.39 -3.50
C ALA A 99 9.31 9.78 -4.22
N TYR A 100 9.52 9.24 -5.42
CA TYR A 100 10.65 9.54 -6.32
C TYR A 100 10.31 10.63 -7.36
N SER A 101 9.17 11.29 -7.22
CA SER A 101 8.78 12.48 -7.99
C SER A 101 8.31 13.55 -7.02
N CYS A 102 8.75 14.78 -7.27
CA CYS A 102 8.18 15.97 -6.65
C CYS A 102 7.97 17.02 -7.75
N SER A 103 7.01 17.92 -7.57
CA SER A 103 6.75 19.02 -8.49
C SER A 103 8.05 19.76 -8.82
N ALA A 104 8.33 19.89 -10.11
CA ALA A 104 9.60 20.41 -10.63
C ALA A 104 9.92 21.79 -10.03
N GLY A 105 11.05 21.90 -9.32
CA GLY A 105 11.50 23.20 -8.81
C GLY A 105 12.78 23.20 -7.98
N ALA A 106 13.08 22.14 -7.20
CA ALA A 106 14.15 22.25 -6.19
C ALA A 106 15.33 21.28 -6.31
N HIS A 107 15.18 20.09 -6.92
CA HIS A 107 16.20 19.03 -6.77
C HIS A 107 16.57 18.18 -8.01
N GLY A 108 16.10 18.53 -9.22
CA GLY A 108 16.33 17.70 -10.41
C GLY A 108 15.81 16.25 -10.26
N ASP A 109 16.33 15.31 -11.07
CA ASP A 109 15.86 13.91 -11.16
C ASP A 109 16.11 13.04 -9.91
N ASN A 110 16.67 13.59 -8.83
CA ASN A 110 17.01 12.88 -7.58
C ASN A 110 16.11 13.26 -6.39
N CYS A 111 14.93 13.80 -6.65
CA CYS A 111 14.01 14.13 -5.57
C CYS A 111 13.49 12.87 -4.86
N ARG A 112 13.65 12.83 -3.54
CA ARG A 112 13.03 11.84 -2.66
C ARG A 112 12.29 12.58 -1.55
N THR A 113 10.98 12.42 -1.50
CA THR A 113 10.14 13.07 -0.49
C THR A 113 9.37 12.00 0.27
N GLN A 114 9.27 12.14 1.59
CA GLN A 114 8.31 11.35 2.37
C GLN A 114 6.96 12.04 2.28
N LEU A 115 5.98 11.32 1.71
CA LEU A 115 4.59 11.77 1.64
C LEU A 115 3.75 11.02 2.64
N ILE A 116 2.78 11.73 3.20
CA ILE A 116 1.78 11.18 4.12
C ILE A 116 0.42 11.48 3.51
N GLN A 117 -0.35 10.44 3.21
CA GLN A 117 -1.72 10.56 2.70
C GLN A 117 -2.71 9.92 3.67
N VAL A 118 -3.77 10.65 4.00
CA VAL A 118 -4.91 10.09 4.73
C VAL A 118 -5.57 9.00 3.87
N LEU A 119 -5.93 7.87 4.48
CA LEU A 119 -6.68 6.79 3.84
C LEU A 119 -8.19 6.98 4.02
N SER A 120 -8.97 6.37 3.14
CA SER A 120 -10.42 6.25 3.30
C SER A 120 -10.80 5.54 4.60
N GLU A 121 -12.04 5.72 5.07
CA GLU A 121 -12.52 5.12 6.34
C GLU A 121 -12.47 3.59 6.37
N ASP A 122 -12.37 2.92 5.22
CA ASP A 122 -12.17 1.47 5.08
C ASP A 122 -10.70 1.06 4.92
N TYR A 123 -9.79 2.04 4.90
CA TYR A 123 -8.34 1.94 4.71
C TYR A 123 -7.92 1.40 3.33
N LEU A 124 -8.80 1.40 2.33
CA LEU A 124 -8.56 0.74 1.03
C LEU A 124 -7.96 1.66 -0.06
N ARG A 125 -7.93 2.97 0.15
CA ARG A 125 -7.31 3.91 -0.80
C ARG A 125 -6.89 5.21 -0.12
N PRO A 126 -5.88 5.93 -0.66
CA PRO A 126 -5.62 7.29 -0.25
C PRO A 126 -6.80 8.20 -0.63
N LEU A 127 -7.03 9.22 0.19
CA LEU A 127 -7.90 10.33 -0.13
C LEU A 127 -7.14 11.35 -0.99
N ALA A 128 -7.85 11.95 -1.94
CA ALA A 128 -7.33 13.11 -2.64
C ALA A 128 -7.18 14.26 -1.62
N THR A 129 -6.07 14.99 -1.68
CA THR A 129 -5.92 16.20 -0.88
C THR A 129 -7.00 17.18 -1.32
N SER A 130 -7.91 17.56 -0.41
CA SER A 130 -8.77 18.72 -0.67
C SER A 130 -7.84 19.93 -0.75
N ALA A 131 -7.86 20.66 -1.88
CA ALA A 131 -7.28 21.99 -1.91
C ALA A 131 -7.96 22.81 -0.81
N ALA A 132 -7.18 23.26 0.17
CA ALA A 132 -7.61 24.24 1.15
C ALA A 132 -7.83 25.60 0.49
#